data_AF-A0A2J8NR58-F1
#
_entry.id   AF-A0A2J8NR58-F1
#
_cell.length_a   1.000
_cell.length_b   1.000
_cell.length_c   1.000
_cell.angle_alpha   90.00
_cell.angle_beta   90.00
_cell.angle_gamma   90.00
#
_symmetry.space_group_name_H-M   'P 1'
#
loop_
_entity.id
_entity.type
_entity.pdbx_description
1 polymer ?
#
loop_
_entity_poly.entity_id
_entity_poly.type
_entity_poly.pdbx_seq_one_letter_code
_entity_poly.pdbx_strand_id
1 'polypeptide(L)'
;QLIGLYTMAHNPNMTHLKINLPVTALPPLWVRCDSSDPEGTCWLGAELITTNNSITGIVLYVVSCKADKNYSVNLENLKNLHKKRHHLSTVTSKGFAQYELFKSSALDDTITASQTAITLDISWSPVDEILQIPPLSSTATLNIKVESGEPRGPLNHLYRELKFLLVLADGLRTGVTEWLEPLEAKSAVELVQEFLNDLNKLDGFGDSTKKDTEVETLKHDTAAVDRSVKRLFKVRSDLDFAEQLWCKMSSSVISYQDLVKCFTLIIQSLQRGDIQPWLHSGSNSLLSKLIHQSYHGTMDTVSLSGTIPVQMLLEIGLDKLKKDYISFFIGQELASLNHLEYFIAPSVDIQEQVYRVQKLHHILEILVSCMPFIKSQHELLFSLTQICIKYYKQNPLDEQHIFQLPVRPTAVKNLYQSEKPQKWRVEIYSGQKKIKTVWQLSDSSPIDHLNFHKPDFSELTLNGSLEERIFFTNMVTCSQVHFK
;
A
#
# COMPACT_ATOMS: atom_id res chain seq x y z
N GLN A 1 15.03 31.12 -21.73
CA GLN A 1 15.99 32.05 -21.08
C GLN A 1 16.70 31.43 -19.87
N LEU A 2 15.97 30.87 -18.88
CA LEU A 2 16.57 30.25 -17.68
C LEU A 2 17.62 29.18 -17.98
N ILE A 3 17.32 28.25 -18.90
CA ILE A 3 18.27 27.22 -19.36
C ILE A 3 19.56 27.83 -19.95
N GLY A 4 19.42 28.95 -20.66
CA GLY A 4 20.57 29.69 -21.22
C GLY A 4 21.43 30.30 -20.12
N LEU A 5 20.80 30.96 -19.12
CA LEU A 5 21.50 31.50 -17.96
C LEU A 5 22.23 30.41 -17.18
N TYR A 6 21.58 29.28 -16.92
CA TYR A 6 22.18 28.12 -16.28
C TYR A 6 23.41 27.61 -17.06
N THR A 7 23.28 27.49 -18.39
CA THR A 7 24.37 27.07 -19.26
C THR A 7 25.56 28.03 -19.22
N MET A 8 25.31 29.33 -19.35
CA MET A 8 26.36 30.36 -19.34
C MET A 8 27.04 30.48 -17.97
N ALA A 9 26.29 30.33 -16.87
CA ALA A 9 26.86 30.38 -15.52
C ALA A 9 27.84 29.24 -15.21
N HIS A 10 27.75 28.11 -15.93
CA HIS A 10 28.64 26.95 -15.77
C HIS A 10 29.62 26.76 -16.93
N ASN A 11 29.59 27.64 -17.93
CA ASN A 11 30.52 27.58 -19.05
C ASN A 11 31.86 28.20 -18.62
N PRO A 12 32.97 27.44 -18.58
CA PRO A 12 34.28 27.97 -18.20
C PRO A 12 34.79 29.10 -19.11
N ASN A 13 34.24 29.22 -20.33
CA ASN A 13 34.63 30.27 -21.28
C ASN A 13 33.87 31.59 -21.06
N MET A 14 32.89 31.62 -20.15
CA MET A 14 32.15 32.85 -19.83
C MET A 14 32.88 33.69 -18.79
N THR A 15 32.97 35.00 -19.02
CA THR A 15 33.58 35.93 -18.08
C THR A 15 32.70 36.08 -16.83
N HIS A 16 33.24 35.72 -15.67
CA HIS A 16 32.57 35.91 -14.39
C HIS A 16 32.98 37.24 -13.75
N LEU A 17 32.01 38.11 -13.48
CA LEU A 17 32.25 39.41 -12.82
C LEU A 17 32.24 39.34 -11.28
N LYS A 18 31.58 38.31 -10.71
CA LYS A 18 31.40 38.14 -9.26
C LYS A 18 31.88 36.80 -8.72
N ILE A 19 31.99 35.79 -9.57
CA ILE A 19 32.35 34.43 -9.16
C ILE A 19 33.86 34.30 -9.29
N ASN A 20 34.55 34.25 -8.14
CA ASN A 20 36.02 34.21 -8.06
C ASN A 20 36.57 32.81 -7.76
N LEU A 21 35.68 31.83 -7.61
CA LEU A 21 35.98 30.43 -7.32
C LEU A 21 35.53 29.54 -8.49
N PRO A 22 36.13 28.36 -8.70
CA PRO A 22 35.69 27.44 -9.74
C PRO A 22 34.22 27.07 -9.54
N VAL A 23 33.45 27.16 -10.62
CA VAL A 23 32.01 26.88 -10.60
C VAL A 23 31.79 25.40 -10.26
N THR A 24 31.00 25.15 -9.23
CA THR A 24 30.63 23.78 -8.83
C THR A 24 29.46 23.29 -9.66
N ALA A 25 29.45 22.02 -10.02
CA ALA A 25 28.34 21.42 -10.78
C ALA A 25 27.05 21.46 -9.95
N LEU A 26 26.08 22.25 -10.40
CA LEU A 26 24.74 22.28 -9.80
C LEU A 26 23.88 21.09 -10.26
N PRO A 27 22.81 20.78 -9.51
CA PRO A 27 21.83 19.79 -9.92
C PRO A 27 21.17 20.13 -11.27
N PRO A 28 20.67 19.14 -12.03
CA PRO A 28 19.99 19.38 -13.30
C PRO A 28 18.82 20.36 -13.16
N LEU A 29 18.74 21.34 -14.06
CA LEU A 29 17.66 22.31 -14.09
C LEU A 29 16.56 21.84 -15.05
N TRP A 30 15.32 21.76 -14.57
CA TRP A 30 14.14 21.47 -15.38
C TRP A 30 13.12 22.60 -15.27
N VAL A 31 12.60 23.04 -16.42
CA VAL A 31 11.64 24.14 -16.53
C VAL A 31 10.37 23.63 -17.19
N ARG A 32 9.22 23.85 -16.54
CA ARG A 32 7.89 23.59 -17.10
C ARG A 32 7.61 24.61 -18.21
N CYS A 33 7.13 24.13 -19.35
CA CYS A 33 6.73 24.93 -20.50
C CYS A 33 5.25 24.68 -20.81
N ASP A 34 4.60 25.65 -21.45
CA ASP A 34 3.16 25.66 -21.71
C ASP A 34 2.76 25.04 -23.06
N SER A 35 3.72 24.47 -23.81
CA SER A 35 3.51 23.90 -25.14
C SER A 35 2.98 24.86 -26.20
N SER A 36 3.10 26.18 -25.99
CA SER A 36 2.65 27.20 -26.96
C SER A 36 3.57 27.34 -28.17
N ASP A 37 4.77 26.76 -28.14
CA ASP A 37 5.69 26.77 -29.27
C ASP A 37 5.26 25.77 -30.38
N PRO A 38 5.73 25.95 -31.63
CA PRO A 38 5.35 25.08 -32.75
C PRO A 38 5.67 23.59 -32.55
N GLU A 39 6.63 23.24 -31.70
CA GLU A 39 7.01 21.86 -31.41
C GLU A 39 6.26 21.28 -30.20
N GLY A 40 5.47 22.09 -29.49
CA GLY A 40 4.65 21.68 -28.34
C GLY A 40 5.49 21.32 -27.12
N THR A 41 6.56 22.04 -26.86
CA THR A 41 7.52 21.78 -25.77
C THR A 41 6.87 21.97 -24.40
N CYS A 42 6.84 20.91 -23.60
CA CYS A 42 6.27 20.91 -22.26
C CYS A 42 7.32 20.90 -21.14
N TRP A 43 8.55 20.49 -21.44
CA TRP A 43 9.70 20.65 -20.55
C TRP A 43 10.98 20.97 -21.29
N LEU A 44 11.81 21.80 -20.66
CA LEU A 44 13.20 21.99 -21.01
C LEU A 44 14.10 21.58 -19.84
N GLY A 45 15.12 20.78 -20.12
CA GLY A 45 16.07 20.28 -19.13
C GLY A 45 17.51 20.64 -19.47
N ALA A 46 18.36 20.81 -18.47
CA ALA A 46 19.79 21.04 -18.63
C ALA A 46 20.59 20.28 -17.56
N GLU A 47 21.49 19.40 -18.00
CA GLU A 47 22.31 18.57 -17.12
C GLU A 47 23.79 18.68 -17.47
N LEU A 48 24.63 18.99 -16.49
CA LEU A 48 26.06 19.16 -16.69
C LEU A 48 26.78 17.82 -16.93
N ILE A 49 27.82 17.88 -17.77
CA ILE A 49 28.77 16.79 -17.98
C ILE A 49 30.05 17.17 -17.27
N THR A 50 30.48 16.30 -16.35
CA THR A 50 31.70 16.50 -15.58
C THR A 50 32.71 15.39 -15.86
N THR A 51 33.97 15.76 -16.04
CA THR A 51 35.10 14.85 -16.18
C THR A 51 36.16 15.26 -15.16
N ASN A 52 36.53 14.35 -14.24
CA ASN A 52 37.50 14.62 -13.16
C ASN A 52 37.19 15.91 -12.36
N ASN A 53 35.92 16.07 -11.94
CA ASN A 53 35.39 17.26 -11.25
C ASN A 53 35.43 18.59 -12.05
N SER A 54 35.87 18.59 -13.30
CA SER A 54 35.77 19.73 -14.20
C SER A 54 34.51 19.63 -15.06
N ILE A 55 33.82 20.75 -15.27
CA ILE A 55 32.64 20.84 -16.13
C ILE A 55 33.12 20.91 -17.59
N THR A 56 32.80 19.90 -18.38
CA THR A 56 33.26 19.75 -19.78
C THR A 56 32.15 19.99 -20.81
N GLY A 57 30.90 20.10 -20.36
CA GLY A 57 29.78 20.38 -21.24
C GLY A 57 28.43 20.28 -20.53
N ILE A 58 27.39 20.27 -21.34
CA ILE A 58 26.00 20.19 -20.90
C ILE A 58 25.16 19.38 -21.89
N VAL A 59 24.16 18.67 -21.37
CA VAL A 59 23.10 18.03 -22.15
C VAL A 59 21.83 18.86 -22.00
N LEU A 60 21.28 19.31 -23.12
CA LEU A 60 20.02 20.04 -23.17
C LEU A 60 18.91 19.09 -23.60
N TYR A 61 17.88 18.92 -22.78
CA TYR A 61 16.72 18.08 -23.03
C TYR A 61 15.52 18.92 -23.47
N VAL A 62 14.78 18.41 -24.44
CA VAL A 62 13.50 18.95 -24.89
C VAL A 62 12.48 17.83 -24.79
N VAL A 63 11.36 18.08 -24.11
CA VAL A 63 10.23 17.16 -24.02
C VAL A 63 9.03 17.80 -24.70
N SER A 64 8.43 17.09 -25.65
CA SER A 64 7.15 17.46 -26.24
C SER A 64 6.11 16.39 -25.94
N CYS A 65 4.85 16.81 -25.84
CA CYS A 65 3.72 15.91 -25.61
C CYS A 65 2.56 16.28 -26.53
N LYS A 66 1.96 15.27 -27.17
CA LYS A 66 0.81 15.43 -28.06
C LYS A 66 -0.28 14.45 -27.65
N ALA A 67 -1.52 14.91 -27.68
CA ALA A 67 -2.70 14.07 -27.53
C ALA A 67 -3.33 13.90 -28.90
N ASP A 68 -3.44 12.65 -29.36
CA ASP A 68 -4.00 12.33 -30.68
C ASP A 68 -4.69 10.96 -30.63
N LYS A 69 -5.68 10.75 -31.50
CA LYS A 69 -6.32 9.45 -31.73
C LYS A 69 -5.37 8.50 -32.45
N ASN A 70 -4.53 9.04 -33.33
CA ASN A 70 -3.58 8.27 -34.12
C ASN A 70 -2.15 8.61 -33.71
N TYR A 71 -1.31 7.58 -33.61
CA TYR A 71 0.13 7.76 -33.49
C TYR A 71 0.81 6.98 -34.62
N SER A 72 1.80 7.58 -35.24
CA SER A 72 2.68 6.88 -36.17
C SER A 72 4.12 7.10 -35.72
N VAL A 73 4.79 6.01 -35.36
CA VAL A 73 6.20 6.03 -35.01
C VAL A 73 6.87 4.79 -35.57
N ASN A 74 8.10 4.96 -36.05
CA ASN A 74 8.91 3.87 -36.56
C ASN A 74 10.23 3.83 -35.79
N LEU A 75 10.58 2.65 -35.27
CA LEU A 75 11.77 2.47 -34.43
C LEU A 75 13.06 2.87 -35.16
N GLU A 76 13.17 2.51 -36.44
CA GLU A 76 14.37 2.78 -37.24
C GLU A 76 14.50 4.28 -37.54
N ASN A 77 13.38 4.99 -37.72
CA ASN A 77 13.39 6.45 -37.82
C ASN A 77 13.92 7.10 -36.52
N LEU A 78 13.49 6.62 -35.35
CA LEU A 78 13.99 7.13 -34.07
C LEU A 78 15.50 6.82 -33.89
N LYS A 79 15.94 5.61 -34.24
CA LYS A 79 17.36 5.22 -34.22
C LYS A 79 18.19 6.11 -35.14
N ASN A 80 17.72 6.34 -36.37
CA ASN A 80 18.40 7.18 -37.34
C ASN A 80 18.41 8.67 -36.94
N LEU A 81 17.33 9.17 -36.35
CA LEU A 81 17.27 10.54 -35.83
C LEU A 81 18.29 10.72 -34.69
N HIS A 82 18.38 9.77 -33.76
CA HIS A 82 19.38 9.79 -32.70
C HIS A 82 20.82 9.71 -33.25
N LYS A 83 21.09 8.79 -34.18
CA LYS A 83 22.40 8.66 -34.85
C LYS A 83 22.82 9.94 -35.56
N LYS A 84 21.90 10.55 -36.33
CA LYS A 84 22.16 11.80 -37.06
C LYS A 84 22.42 12.96 -36.10
N ARG A 85 21.63 13.07 -35.02
CA ARG A 85 21.74 14.17 -34.05
C ARG A 85 23.05 14.16 -33.27
N HIS A 86 23.59 12.98 -32.98
CA HIS A 86 24.80 12.83 -32.15
C HIS A 86 26.02 12.29 -32.93
N HIS A 87 25.93 12.19 -34.25
CA HIS A 87 26.99 11.66 -35.12
C HIS A 87 27.53 10.28 -34.69
N LEU A 88 26.62 9.35 -34.40
CA LEU A 88 26.93 8.01 -33.89
C LEU A 88 26.78 6.94 -34.98
N SER A 89 27.64 5.91 -34.94
CA SER A 89 27.53 4.73 -35.81
C SER A 89 26.61 3.65 -35.24
N THR A 90 26.65 3.44 -33.91
CA THR A 90 25.88 2.40 -33.21
C THR A 90 25.01 3.00 -32.11
N VAL A 91 23.84 2.40 -31.93
CA VAL A 91 22.86 2.76 -30.89
C VAL A 91 22.28 1.48 -30.31
N THR A 92 21.87 1.54 -29.05
CA THR A 92 21.13 0.47 -28.38
C THR A 92 19.75 1.00 -27.97
N SER A 93 18.81 0.09 -27.72
CA SER A 93 17.44 0.40 -27.32
C SER A 93 17.07 -0.33 -26.03
N LYS A 94 16.34 0.35 -25.15
CA LYS A 94 15.76 -0.22 -23.93
C LYS A 94 14.25 0.02 -23.93
N GLY A 95 13.49 -1.04 -23.72
CA GLY A 95 12.04 -1.01 -23.62
C GLY A 95 11.58 -0.91 -22.18
N PHE A 96 10.43 -0.30 -22.00
CA PHE A 96 9.70 -0.24 -20.74
C PHE A 96 8.20 -0.29 -21.02
N ALA A 97 7.45 -1.06 -20.23
CA ALA A 97 6.01 -1.11 -20.28
C ALA A 97 5.46 -1.14 -18.84
N GLN A 98 4.37 -0.40 -18.60
CA GLN A 98 3.65 -0.37 -17.34
C GLN A 98 2.22 -0.85 -17.58
N TYR A 99 1.77 -1.79 -16.77
CA TYR A 99 0.42 -2.34 -16.78
C TYR A 99 -0.25 -2.03 -15.44
N GLU A 100 -1.46 -1.48 -15.45
CA GLU A 100 -2.27 -1.34 -14.23
C GLU A 100 -3.05 -2.61 -14.00
N LEU A 101 -2.80 -3.22 -12.86
CA LEU A 101 -3.48 -4.44 -12.45
C LEU A 101 -4.69 -4.11 -11.58
N PHE A 102 -4.56 -3.06 -10.77
CA PHE A 102 -5.61 -2.57 -9.92
C PHE A 102 -5.44 -1.07 -9.67
N LYS A 103 -6.55 -0.35 -9.69
CA LYS A 103 -6.65 1.02 -9.22
C LYS A 103 -8.04 1.22 -8.66
N SER A 104 -8.13 1.70 -7.43
CA SER A 104 -9.43 2.00 -6.85
C SER A 104 -10.06 3.19 -7.59
N SER A 105 -11.33 3.07 -7.96
CA SER A 105 -12.11 4.17 -8.53
C SER A 105 -12.91 4.85 -7.42
N ALA A 106 -12.95 6.18 -7.47
CA ALA A 106 -13.89 6.95 -6.64
C ALA A 106 -15.32 6.68 -7.14
N LEU A 107 -15.95 5.62 -6.65
CA LEU A 107 -17.36 5.39 -6.81
C LEU A 107 -18.11 6.18 -5.73
N ASP A 108 -18.78 7.24 -6.17
CA ASP A 108 -19.76 8.10 -5.48
C ASP A 108 -19.29 8.88 -4.22
N ASP A 109 -19.41 10.22 -4.31
CA ASP A 109 -19.70 11.22 -3.26
C ASP A 109 -18.99 11.15 -1.90
N THR A 110 -17.81 10.53 -1.82
CA THR A 110 -16.87 10.74 -0.69
C THR A 110 -15.58 11.38 -1.18
N ILE A 111 -15.15 12.43 -0.47
CA ILE A 111 -14.17 13.45 -0.90
C ILE A 111 -12.74 12.89 -1.12
N THR A 112 -12.49 11.64 -0.77
CA THR A 112 -11.18 10.98 -0.95
C THR A 112 -11.31 9.74 -1.82
N ALA A 113 -10.98 9.91 -3.10
CA ALA A 113 -10.73 8.80 -4.01
C ALA A 113 -9.67 7.89 -3.39
N SER A 114 -9.98 6.60 -3.19
CA SER A 114 -9.00 5.69 -2.62
C SER A 114 -7.77 5.60 -3.52
N GLN A 115 -6.58 5.67 -2.91
CA GLN A 115 -5.32 5.78 -3.64
C GLN A 115 -4.60 4.43 -3.83
N THR A 116 -5.28 3.31 -3.53
CA THR A 116 -4.73 1.97 -3.75
C THR A 116 -4.48 1.74 -5.24
N ALA A 117 -3.23 1.43 -5.57
CA ALA A 117 -2.77 1.22 -6.94
C ALA A 117 -1.71 0.11 -6.99
N ILE A 118 -1.92 -0.85 -7.88
CA ILE A 118 -0.98 -1.94 -8.14
C ILE A 118 -0.65 -1.93 -9.63
N THR A 119 0.64 -1.73 -9.94
CA THR A 119 1.14 -1.67 -11.31
C THR A 119 2.29 -2.64 -11.52
N LEU A 120 2.40 -3.18 -12.73
CA LEU A 120 3.49 -4.04 -13.15
C LEU A 120 4.37 -3.30 -14.16
N ASP A 121 5.60 -3.02 -13.77
CA ASP A 121 6.62 -2.43 -14.62
C ASP A 121 7.50 -3.54 -15.20
N ILE A 122 7.70 -3.53 -16.51
CA ILE A 122 8.56 -4.47 -17.23
C ILE A 122 9.55 -3.69 -18.07
N SER A 123 10.84 -4.03 -17.99
CA SER A 123 11.88 -3.43 -18.82
C SER A 123 12.77 -4.49 -19.46
N TRP A 124 13.19 -4.23 -20.69
CA TRP A 124 13.97 -5.18 -21.49
C TRP A 124 14.91 -4.48 -22.46
N SER A 125 15.87 -5.22 -22.98
CA SER A 125 16.85 -4.75 -23.95
C SER A 125 17.37 -5.94 -24.74
N PRO A 126 17.54 -5.85 -26.07
CA PRO A 126 17.17 -4.72 -26.93
C PRO A 126 15.65 -4.63 -27.21
N VAL A 127 15.24 -3.56 -27.89
CA VAL A 127 13.91 -3.40 -28.52
C VAL A 127 14.04 -3.55 -30.02
N ASP A 128 13.22 -4.44 -30.58
CA ASP A 128 13.15 -4.81 -32.00
C ASP A 128 11.97 -4.16 -32.70
N GLU A 129 10.82 -4.00 -32.02
CA GLU A 129 9.60 -3.43 -32.57
C GLU A 129 8.92 -2.45 -31.59
N ILE A 130 8.30 -1.40 -32.16
CA ILE A 130 7.45 -0.49 -31.39
C ILE A 130 6.22 -1.24 -30.88
N LEU A 131 5.89 -1.05 -29.60
CA LEU A 131 4.81 -1.76 -28.93
C LEU A 131 4.98 -3.28 -28.88
N GLN A 132 6.22 -3.78 -29.01
CA GLN A 132 6.48 -5.19 -28.77
C GLN A 132 6.06 -5.57 -27.36
N ILE A 133 5.51 -6.78 -27.24
CA ILE A 133 5.18 -7.39 -25.97
C ILE A 133 6.51 -7.69 -25.24
N PRO A 134 6.65 -7.32 -23.96
CA PRO A 134 7.88 -7.60 -23.22
C PRO A 134 8.23 -9.10 -23.21
N PRO A 135 9.45 -9.50 -23.61
CA PRO A 135 9.85 -10.90 -23.63
C PRO A 135 9.90 -11.51 -22.22
N LEU A 136 9.83 -12.83 -22.10
CA LEU A 136 9.88 -13.51 -20.79
C LEU A 136 11.26 -13.40 -20.09
N SER A 137 12.30 -13.03 -20.82
CA SER A 137 13.65 -12.74 -20.32
C SER A 137 13.80 -11.31 -19.75
N SER A 138 12.73 -10.52 -19.73
CA SER A 138 12.72 -9.15 -19.21
C SER A 138 12.98 -9.10 -17.69
N THR A 139 13.22 -7.89 -17.19
CA THR A 139 13.13 -7.59 -15.75
C THR A 139 11.76 -7.03 -15.45
N ALA A 140 11.07 -7.54 -14.43
CA ALA A 140 9.77 -7.05 -14.01
C ALA A 140 9.73 -6.69 -12.51
N THR A 141 8.89 -5.72 -12.16
CA THR A 141 8.71 -5.23 -10.80
C THR A 141 7.24 -4.88 -10.57
N LEU A 142 6.66 -5.44 -9.53
CA LEU A 142 5.32 -5.11 -9.07
C LEU A 142 5.43 -3.93 -8.10
N ASN A 143 4.83 -2.80 -8.45
CA ASN A 143 4.73 -1.62 -7.60
C ASN A 143 3.38 -1.62 -6.89
N ILE A 144 3.41 -1.54 -5.56
CA ILE A 144 2.25 -1.76 -4.71
C ILE A 144 2.09 -0.57 -3.77
N LYS A 145 0.97 0.14 -3.89
CA LYS A 145 0.54 1.19 -2.97
C LYS A 145 -0.86 0.83 -2.49
N VAL A 146 -1.06 0.78 -1.17
CA VAL A 146 -2.33 0.40 -0.56
C VAL A 146 -2.68 1.40 0.54
N GLU A 147 -3.90 1.90 0.48
CA GLU A 147 -4.52 2.72 1.51
C GLU A 147 -5.26 1.82 2.51
N SER A 148 -5.22 2.17 3.80
CA SER A 148 -5.83 1.35 4.84
C SER A 148 -7.34 1.59 4.97
N GLY A 149 -8.09 0.54 5.28
CA GLY A 149 -9.49 0.66 5.68
C GLY A 149 -10.51 0.69 4.55
N GLU A 150 -10.22 0.06 3.41
CA GLU A 150 -11.17 -0.03 2.30
C GLU A 150 -12.50 -0.68 2.75
N PRO A 151 -13.65 0.04 2.76
CA PRO A 151 -14.88 -0.44 3.39
C PRO A 151 -15.47 -1.70 2.77
N ARG A 152 -15.20 -1.93 1.48
CA ARG A 152 -15.63 -3.12 0.73
C ARG A 152 -14.57 -4.22 0.70
N GLY A 153 -13.44 -4.01 1.36
CA GLY A 153 -12.35 -4.96 1.42
C GLY A 153 -12.71 -6.22 2.23
N PRO A 154 -12.11 -7.37 1.93
CA PRO A 154 -12.36 -8.62 2.67
C PRO A 154 -11.88 -8.58 4.12
N LEU A 155 -11.05 -7.58 4.48
CA LEU A 155 -10.49 -7.37 5.81
C LEU A 155 -11.30 -6.38 6.66
N ASN A 156 -12.46 -5.90 6.20
CA ASN A 156 -13.24 -4.87 6.91
C ASN A 156 -13.55 -5.25 8.38
N HIS A 157 -13.83 -6.53 8.65
CA HIS A 157 -14.05 -7.01 10.03
C HIS A 157 -12.81 -6.79 10.93
N LEU A 158 -11.61 -7.18 10.48
CA LEU A 158 -10.36 -6.96 11.21
C LEU A 158 -10.01 -5.47 11.31
N TYR A 159 -10.28 -4.70 10.25
CA TYR A 159 -10.07 -3.26 10.24
C TYR A 159 -10.99 -2.56 11.26
N ARG A 160 -12.25 -3.00 11.40
CA ARG A 160 -13.17 -2.48 12.41
C ARG A 160 -12.66 -2.75 13.82
N GLU A 161 -12.16 -3.94 14.09
CA GLU A 161 -11.56 -4.25 15.39
C GLU A 161 -10.34 -3.37 15.67
N LEU A 162 -9.47 -3.18 14.66
CA LEU A 162 -8.35 -2.25 14.76
C LEU A 162 -8.86 -0.84 15.06
N LYS A 163 -9.84 -0.33 14.32
CA LYS A 163 -10.44 1.00 14.51
C LYS A 163 -10.96 1.17 15.94
N PHE A 164 -11.62 0.15 16.49
CA PHE A 164 -12.07 0.17 17.88
C PHE A 164 -10.90 0.22 18.87
N LEU A 165 -9.82 -0.53 18.61
CA LEU A 165 -8.58 -0.44 19.38
C LEU A 165 -7.98 0.98 19.36
N LEU A 166 -8.02 1.66 18.20
CA LEU A 166 -7.51 3.03 18.06
C LEU A 166 -8.34 4.02 18.86
N VAL A 167 -9.66 3.89 18.81
CA VAL A 167 -10.59 4.68 19.63
C VAL A 167 -10.29 4.55 21.11
N LEU A 168 -10.02 3.33 21.60
CA LEU A 168 -9.62 3.10 23.00
C LEU A 168 -8.26 3.72 23.31
N ALA A 169 -7.29 3.60 22.42
CA ALA A 169 -5.95 4.19 22.58
C ALA A 169 -6.00 5.72 22.64
N ASP A 170 -6.77 6.35 21.74
CA ASP A 170 -7.00 7.78 21.72
C ASP A 170 -7.77 8.26 22.95
N GLY A 171 -8.78 7.48 23.39
CA GLY A 171 -9.48 7.72 24.64
C GLY A 171 -8.55 7.69 25.86
N LEU A 172 -7.60 6.75 25.89
CA LEU A 172 -6.61 6.68 26.96
C LEU A 172 -5.64 7.87 26.94
N ARG A 173 -5.28 8.35 25.75
CA ARG A 173 -4.35 9.47 25.55
C ARG A 173 -4.97 10.84 25.82
N THR A 174 -6.22 11.04 25.40
CA THR A 174 -6.89 12.35 25.38
C THR A 174 -7.93 12.51 26.50
N GLY A 175 -8.38 11.40 27.10
CA GLY A 175 -9.50 11.38 28.03
C GLY A 175 -10.87 11.41 27.36
N VAL A 176 -10.95 11.48 26.02
CA VAL A 176 -12.20 11.54 25.25
C VAL A 176 -12.24 10.36 24.28
N THR A 177 -13.25 9.51 24.41
CA THR A 177 -13.45 8.33 23.54
C THR A 177 -14.59 8.56 22.57
N GLU A 178 -14.29 8.52 21.27
CA GLU A 178 -15.28 8.58 20.20
C GLU A 178 -15.79 7.16 19.88
N TRP A 179 -16.83 6.73 20.59
CA TRP A 179 -17.37 5.37 20.46
C TRP A 179 -17.89 5.07 19.06
N LEU A 180 -17.60 3.86 18.57
CA LEU A 180 -18.12 3.38 17.30
C LEU A 180 -19.59 2.96 17.42
N GLU A 181 -20.30 2.97 16.30
CA GLU A 181 -21.65 2.41 16.24
C GLU A 181 -21.64 0.92 16.61
N PRO A 182 -22.64 0.42 17.34
CA PRO A 182 -22.72 -0.99 17.68
C PRO A 182 -23.07 -1.83 16.45
N LEU A 183 -22.55 -3.06 16.38
CA LEU A 183 -22.96 -4.09 15.43
C LEU A 183 -24.13 -4.93 15.95
N GLU A 184 -24.16 -5.13 17.26
CA GLU A 184 -25.11 -5.98 17.93
C GLU A 184 -26.32 -5.18 18.42
N ALA A 185 -27.50 -5.79 18.36
CA ALA A 185 -28.73 -5.19 18.92
C ALA A 185 -28.74 -5.25 20.46
N LYS A 186 -28.08 -6.26 21.04
CA LYS A 186 -27.94 -6.43 22.49
C LYS A 186 -26.86 -5.48 23.03
N SER A 187 -27.08 -4.97 24.23
CA SER A 187 -26.08 -4.15 24.91
C SER A 187 -24.85 -4.96 25.33
N ALA A 188 -23.70 -4.29 25.50
CA ALA A 188 -22.47 -4.93 25.95
C ALA A 188 -22.64 -5.67 27.27
N VAL A 189 -23.43 -5.12 28.20
CA VAL A 189 -23.69 -5.71 29.51
C VAL A 189 -24.49 -7.00 29.38
N GLU A 190 -25.50 -7.04 28.51
CA GLU A 190 -26.28 -8.25 28.25
C GLU A 190 -25.43 -9.35 27.61
N LEU A 191 -24.59 -9.00 26.63
CA LEU A 191 -23.69 -9.96 25.97
C LEU A 191 -22.65 -10.55 26.92
N VAL A 192 -22.10 -9.72 27.81
CA VAL A 192 -21.16 -10.18 28.84
C VAL A 192 -21.87 -11.04 29.89
N GLN A 193 -23.07 -10.65 30.33
CA GLN A 193 -23.84 -11.44 31.29
C GLN A 193 -24.25 -12.80 30.71
N GLU A 194 -24.70 -12.85 29.47
CA GLU A 194 -25.02 -14.09 28.76
C GLU A 194 -23.78 -14.99 28.64
N PHE A 195 -22.63 -14.41 28.28
CA PHE A 195 -21.37 -15.13 28.22
C PHE A 195 -20.96 -15.75 29.56
N LEU A 196 -21.04 -14.98 30.65
CA LEU A 196 -20.74 -15.49 32.00
C LEU A 196 -21.71 -16.60 32.41
N ASN A 197 -22.99 -16.46 32.08
CA ASN A 197 -24.00 -17.48 32.39
C ASN A 197 -23.76 -18.79 31.63
N ASP A 198 -23.30 -18.72 30.39
CA ASP A 198 -23.01 -19.90 29.58
C ASP A 198 -21.76 -20.64 30.07
N LEU A 199 -20.76 -19.93 30.58
CA LEU A 199 -19.61 -20.53 31.25
C LEU A 199 -20.02 -21.29 32.52
N ASN A 200 -20.95 -20.73 33.31
CA ASN A 200 -21.47 -21.39 34.52
C ASN A 200 -22.28 -22.66 34.21
N LYS A 201 -22.90 -22.75 33.03
CA LYS A 201 -23.69 -23.93 32.62
C LYS A 201 -22.82 -25.08 32.11
N LEU A 202 -21.56 -24.81 31.74
CA LEU A 202 -20.67 -25.82 31.16
C LEU A 202 -20.08 -26.82 32.16
N ASP A 203 -20.30 -26.62 33.47
CA ASP A 203 -19.95 -27.60 34.51
C ASP A 203 -20.82 -28.88 34.49
N GLY A 204 -21.73 -29.02 33.52
CA GLY A 204 -22.53 -30.21 33.27
C GLY A 204 -22.46 -30.72 31.82
N PHE A 205 -21.49 -31.59 31.53
CA PHE A 205 -21.43 -32.52 30.38
C PHE A 205 -21.33 -31.97 28.93
N GLY A 206 -20.22 -32.33 28.28
CA GLY A 206 -20.24 -33.10 27.01
C GLY A 206 -20.46 -32.34 25.68
N ASP A 207 -19.39 -32.29 24.88
CA ASP A 207 -19.35 -32.29 23.41
C ASP A 207 -20.61 -31.79 22.67
N SER A 208 -20.64 -30.50 22.31
CA SER A 208 -21.55 -29.99 21.29
C SER A 208 -20.77 -29.43 20.11
N THR A 209 -20.33 -30.34 19.26
CA THR A 209 -20.06 -30.08 17.84
C THR A 209 -21.35 -29.60 17.16
N LYS A 210 -21.67 -28.32 17.29
CA LYS A 210 -22.62 -27.65 16.39
C LYS A 210 -21.93 -27.41 15.05
N LYS A 211 -22.22 -28.31 14.11
CA LYS A 211 -22.00 -28.09 12.67
C LYS A 211 -22.97 -27.02 12.20
N ASP A 212 -22.51 -25.79 12.02
CA ASP A 212 -23.24 -24.80 11.26
C ASP A 212 -23.14 -25.15 9.77
N THR A 213 -24.24 -25.69 9.26
CA THR A 213 -24.48 -25.94 7.85
C THR A 213 -25.33 -24.78 7.34
N GLU A 214 -24.69 -23.74 6.80
CA GLU A 214 -25.40 -22.68 6.10
C GLU A 214 -25.35 -22.87 4.58
N VAL A 215 -26.57 -23.00 4.07
CA VAL A 215 -27.08 -23.15 2.70
C VAL A 215 -26.34 -22.32 1.65
N GLU A 216 -25.75 -23.01 0.67
CA GLU A 216 -25.24 -22.41 -0.57
C GLU A 216 -26.39 -21.88 -1.43
N THR A 217 -26.39 -20.57 -1.71
CA THR A 217 -27.12 -20.00 -2.86
C THR A 217 -26.11 -19.48 -3.89
N LEU A 218 -26.16 -20.10 -5.07
CA LEU A 218 -25.33 -19.84 -6.25
C LEU A 218 -25.63 -18.46 -6.87
N LYS A 219 -24.63 -17.56 -6.92
CA LYS A 219 -24.45 -16.51 -7.96
C LYS A 219 -22.95 -16.21 -8.22
N HIS A 220 -22.67 -15.84 -9.46
CA HIS A 220 -21.41 -15.99 -10.22
C HIS A 220 -20.17 -15.15 -9.81
N ASP A 221 -19.00 -15.74 -10.14
CA ASP A 221 -17.63 -15.28 -10.41
C ASP A 221 -16.90 -14.28 -9.48
N THR A 222 -17.56 -13.31 -8.85
CA THR A 222 -16.91 -12.46 -7.82
C THR A 222 -16.80 -13.16 -6.46
N ALA A 223 -17.70 -14.12 -6.21
CA ALA A 223 -17.76 -14.91 -4.97
C ALA A 223 -16.63 -15.94 -4.83
N ALA A 224 -15.91 -16.27 -5.90
CA ALA A 224 -14.81 -17.23 -5.87
C ALA A 224 -13.55 -16.65 -5.24
N VAL A 225 -13.28 -15.36 -5.46
CA VAL A 225 -12.17 -14.63 -4.81
C VAL A 225 -12.49 -14.40 -3.34
N ASP A 226 -13.72 -13.99 -3.00
CA ASP A 226 -14.17 -13.82 -1.61
C ASP A 226 -14.13 -15.15 -0.82
N ARG A 227 -14.59 -16.27 -1.40
CA ARG A 227 -14.41 -17.61 -0.79
C ARG A 227 -12.95 -18.03 -0.68
N SER A 228 -12.12 -17.66 -1.65
CA SER A 228 -10.69 -17.99 -1.67
C SER A 228 -9.87 -17.17 -0.67
N VAL A 229 -10.32 -15.95 -0.37
CA VAL A 229 -9.79 -15.06 0.66
C VAL A 229 -10.29 -15.53 2.02
N LYS A 230 -11.60 -15.77 2.20
CA LYS A 230 -12.17 -16.37 3.42
C LYS A 230 -11.59 -17.74 3.79
N ARG A 231 -11.17 -18.57 2.82
CA ARG A 231 -10.44 -19.83 3.08
C ARG A 231 -8.96 -19.62 3.45
N LEU A 232 -8.35 -18.53 2.98
CA LEU A 232 -6.97 -18.14 3.33
C LEU A 232 -6.91 -17.59 4.75
N PHE A 233 -7.95 -16.87 5.15
CA PHE A 233 -8.16 -16.39 6.50
C PHE A 233 -8.95 -17.42 7.30
N LYS A 234 -8.28 -18.49 7.74
CA LYS A 234 -8.86 -19.31 8.81
C LYS A 234 -8.88 -18.43 10.07
N VAL A 235 -10.02 -17.78 10.31
CA VAL A 235 -10.26 -17.00 11.52
C VAL A 235 -9.92 -17.91 12.70
N ARG A 236 -9.02 -17.44 13.57
CA ARG A 236 -8.60 -18.22 14.72
C ARG A 236 -9.82 -18.49 15.60
N SER A 237 -10.22 -19.76 15.67
CA SER A 237 -11.39 -20.18 16.42
C SER A 237 -11.06 -20.57 17.86
N ASP A 238 -9.79 -20.83 18.15
CA ASP A 238 -9.28 -21.14 19.49
C ASP A 238 -9.06 -19.83 20.24
N LEU A 239 -10.17 -19.24 20.74
CA LEU A 239 -10.19 -17.99 21.50
C LEU A 239 -10.34 -18.29 22.99
N ASP A 240 -9.46 -17.74 23.83
CA ASP A 240 -9.61 -17.83 25.28
C ASP A 240 -10.71 -16.90 25.81
N PHE A 241 -10.91 -16.91 27.14
CA PHE A 241 -11.92 -16.09 27.80
C PHE A 241 -11.76 -14.59 27.51
N ALA A 242 -10.54 -14.06 27.57
CA ALA A 242 -10.30 -12.63 27.37
C ALA A 242 -10.55 -12.24 25.91
N GLU A 243 -10.17 -13.11 24.98
CA GLU A 243 -10.36 -12.89 23.54
C GLU A 243 -11.84 -12.96 23.14
N GLN A 244 -12.59 -13.90 23.68
CA GLN A 244 -14.05 -13.96 23.50
C GLN A 244 -14.75 -12.74 24.11
N LEU A 245 -14.27 -12.27 25.26
CA LEU A 245 -14.75 -11.03 25.88
C LEU A 245 -14.51 -9.82 24.97
N TRP A 246 -13.32 -9.71 24.37
CA TRP A 246 -13.03 -8.66 23.38
C TRP A 246 -13.99 -8.71 22.19
N CYS A 247 -14.23 -9.87 21.60
CA CYS A 247 -15.15 -10.01 20.47
C CYS A 247 -16.57 -9.52 20.80
N LYS A 248 -17.05 -9.77 22.03
CA LYS A 248 -18.37 -9.32 22.49
C LYS A 248 -18.42 -7.83 22.79
N MET A 249 -17.38 -7.30 23.45
CA MET A 249 -17.35 -5.89 23.87
C MET A 249 -17.05 -4.96 22.70
N SER A 250 -16.13 -5.32 21.79
CA SER A 250 -15.76 -4.49 20.64
C SER A 250 -16.89 -4.29 19.63
N SER A 251 -17.90 -5.17 19.62
CA SER A 251 -19.06 -5.09 18.75
C SER A 251 -20.25 -4.34 19.36
N SER A 252 -20.23 -4.00 20.66
CA SER A 252 -21.42 -3.52 21.38
C SER A 252 -21.19 -2.38 22.38
N VAL A 253 -19.95 -2.12 22.80
CA VAL A 253 -19.65 -1.03 23.74
C VAL A 253 -19.80 0.33 23.04
N ILE A 254 -20.61 1.19 23.64
CA ILE A 254 -20.89 2.55 23.14
C ILE A 254 -20.64 3.64 24.18
N SER A 255 -20.17 3.27 25.39
CA SER A 255 -19.92 4.24 26.46
C SER A 255 -18.90 3.74 27.49
N TYR A 256 -18.29 4.68 28.23
CA TYR A 256 -17.42 4.37 29.37
C TYR A 256 -18.17 3.58 30.47
N GLN A 257 -19.47 3.86 30.65
CA GLN A 257 -20.28 3.18 31.65
C GLN A 257 -20.51 1.71 31.31
N ASP A 258 -20.55 1.35 30.02
CA ASP A 258 -20.61 -0.05 29.61
C ASP A 258 -19.35 -0.79 30.03
N LEU A 259 -18.17 -0.18 29.87
CA LEU A 259 -16.91 -0.77 30.33
C LEU A 259 -16.94 -1.03 31.84
N VAL A 260 -17.31 -0.02 32.63
CA VAL A 260 -17.39 -0.13 34.09
C VAL A 260 -18.34 -1.26 34.49
N LYS A 261 -19.55 -1.32 33.91
CA LYS A 261 -20.54 -2.35 34.22
C LYS A 261 -20.06 -3.74 33.83
N CYS A 262 -19.54 -3.91 32.60
CA CYS A 262 -19.03 -5.19 32.13
C CYS A 262 -17.89 -5.71 33.01
N PHE A 263 -16.88 -4.88 33.30
CA PHE A 263 -15.78 -5.30 34.17
C PHE A 263 -16.21 -5.52 35.61
N THR A 264 -17.21 -4.77 36.12
CA THR A 264 -17.77 -5.02 37.45
C THR A 264 -18.39 -6.41 37.54
N LEU A 265 -19.19 -6.81 36.53
CA LEU A 265 -19.79 -8.14 36.49
C LEU A 265 -18.71 -9.23 36.49
N ILE A 266 -17.70 -9.10 35.63
CA ILE A 266 -16.61 -10.08 35.51
C ILE A 266 -15.83 -10.21 36.81
N ILE A 267 -15.41 -9.08 37.40
CA ILE A 267 -14.65 -9.09 38.65
C ILE A 267 -15.48 -9.70 39.78
N GLN A 268 -16.77 -9.40 39.87
CA GLN A 268 -17.64 -10.00 40.88
C GLN A 268 -17.85 -11.49 40.68
N SER A 269 -17.95 -11.98 39.44
CA SER A 269 -18.06 -13.42 39.15
C SER A 269 -16.77 -14.17 39.48
N LEU A 270 -15.61 -13.57 39.22
CA LEU A 270 -14.31 -14.12 39.64
C LEU A 270 -14.16 -14.14 41.17
N GLN A 271 -14.48 -13.04 41.85
CA GLN A 271 -14.41 -12.94 43.31
C GLN A 271 -15.32 -13.93 44.04
N ARG A 272 -16.51 -14.21 43.46
CA ARG A 272 -17.44 -15.22 43.97
C ARG A 272 -16.99 -16.65 43.67
N GLY A 273 -16.02 -16.84 42.77
CA GLY A 273 -15.62 -18.14 42.27
C GLY A 273 -16.68 -18.79 41.38
N ASP A 274 -17.61 -18.00 40.83
CA ASP A 274 -18.68 -18.50 39.97
C ASP A 274 -18.12 -19.09 38.67
N ILE A 275 -16.99 -18.53 38.17
CA ILE A 275 -16.30 -18.95 36.95
C ILE A 275 -14.83 -19.27 37.19
N GLN A 276 -14.30 -20.24 36.44
CA GLN A 276 -12.87 -20.53 36.33
C GLN A 276 -12.44 -20.49 34.85
N PRO A 277 -12.36 -19.28 34.25
CA PRO A 277 -12.11 -19.13 32.82
C PRO A 277 -10.72 -19.63 32.45
N TRP A 278 -10.50 -20.12 31.23
CA TRP A 278 -9.16 -20.48 30.73
C TRP A 278 -8.53 -19.32 29.94
N LEU A 279 -7.20 -19.20 30.00
CA LEU A 279 -6.39 -18.17 29.32
C LEU A 279 -5.22 -18.79 28.56
N HIS A 280 -4.89 -18.23 27.38
CA HIS A 280 -3.62 -18.50 26.73
C HIS A 280 -2.45 -17.95 27.55
N SER A 281 -1.30 -18.63 27.50
CA SER A 281 -0.08 -18.20 28.16
C SER A 281 0.50 -16.91 27.53
N GLY A 282 1.28 -16.17 28.32
CA GLY A 282 2.06 -15.02 27.84
C GLY A 282 1.32 -13.68 27.78
N SER A 283 0.09 -13.60 28.28
CA SER A 283 -0.66 -12.35 28.42
C SER A 283 -0.21 -11.61 29.70
N ASN A 284 0.00 -10.30 29.60
CA ASN A 284 0.42 -9.45 30.74
C ASN A 284 -0.68 -8.46 31.18
N SER A 285 -1.88 -8.57 30.61
CA SER A 285 -3.01 -7.68 30.87
C SER A 285 -3.46 -7.72 32.33
N LEU A 286 -4.03 -6.62 32.82
CA LEU A 286 -4.58 -6.55 34.18
C LEU A 286 -5.64 -7.63 34.40
N LEU A 287 -6.52 -7.89 33.42
CA LEU A 287 -7.54 -8.93 33.53
C LEU A 287 -6.91 -10.33 33.69
N SER A 288 -5.84 -10.65 32.96
CA SER A 288 -5.16 -11.95 33.10
C SER A 288 -4.59 -12.15 34.50
N LYS A 289 -4.00 -11.09 35.10
CA LYS A 289 -3.49 -11.12 36.48
C LYS A 289 -4.60 -11.37 37.49
N LEU A 290 -5.76 -10.71 37.33
CA LEU A 290 -6.91 -10.91 38.21
C LEU A 290 -7.48 -12.33 38.10
N ILE A 291 -7.55 -12.89 36.90
CA ILE A 291 -8.00 -14.27 36.68
C ILE A 291 -7.04 -15.26 37.38
N HIS A 292 -5.72 -15.09 37.22
CA HIS A 292 -4.75 -15.95 37.91
C HIS A 292 -4.84 -15.84 39.43
N GLN A 293 -5.00 -14.63 39.96
CA GLN A 293 -5.22 -14.39 41.39
C GLN A 293 -6.51 -15.07 41.91
N SER A 294 -7.57 -15.07 41.10
CA SER A 294 -8.84 -15.71 41.42
C SER A 294 -8.69 -17.21 41.70
N TYR A 295 -7.83 -17.92 40.96
CA TYR A 295 -7.59 -19.35 41.19
C TYR A 295 -6.93 -19.64 42.55
N HIS A 296 -6.21 -18.67 43.10
CA HIS A 296 -5.54 -18.77 44.39
C HIS A 296 -6.39 -18.23 45.55
N GLY A 297 -7.67 -17.88 45.30
CA GLY A 297 -8.63 -17.48 46.32
C GLY A 297 -8.42 -16.08 46.91
N THR A 298 -7.47 -15.30 46.37
CA THR A 298 -7.21 -13.92 46.82
C THR A 298 -7.01 -13.03 45.60
N MET A 299 -7.95 -12.11 45.36
CA MET A 299 -7.91 -11.14 44.27
C MET A 299 -7.68 -9.73 44.81
N ASP A 300 -6.87 -8.94 44.10
CA ASP A 300 -6.71 -7.54 44.40
C ASP A 300 -8.02 -6.76 44.22
N THR A 301 -8.25 -5.76 45.07
CA THR A 301 -9.40 -4.87 44.93
C THR A 301 -9.10 -3.84 43.84
N VAL A 302 -9.69 -4.01 42.66
CA VAL A 302 -9.52 -3.07 41.54
C VAL A 302 -10.60 -2.00 41.59
N SER A 303 -10.18 -0.73 41.70
CA SER A 303 -11.06 0.42 41.52
C SER A 303 -11.25 0.68 40.03
N LEU A 304 -12.46 0.47 39.50
CA LEU A 304 -12.82 0.77 38.11
C LEU A 304 -13.09 2.27 37.90
N SER A 305 -12.09 3.10 38.23
CA SER A 305 -12.14 4.56 38.11
C SER A 305 -11.08 5.10 37.16
N GLY A 306 -11.24 6.35 36.73
CA GLY A 306 -10.31 7.01 35.82
C GLY A 306 -10.23 6.30 34.46
N THR A 307 -9.01 5.99 34.01
CA THR A 307 -8.75 5.37 32.71
C THR A 307 -8.64 3.83 32.77
N ILE A 308 -8.74 3.23 33.95
CA ILE A 308 -8.51 1.80 34.16
C ILE A 308 -9.42 0.92 33.29
N PRO A 309 -10.75 1.16 33.19
CA PRO A 309 -11.61 0.32 32.35
C PRO A 309 -11.24 0.37 30.86
N VAL A 310 -10.84 1.54 30.36
CA VAL A 310 -10.39 1.72 28.98
C VAL A 310 -9.08 0.97 28.74
N GLN A 311 -8.12 1.11 29.67
CA GLN A 311 -6.84 0.42 29.62
C GLN A 311 -7.03 -1.11 29.65
N MET A 312 -7.91 -1.63 30.52
CA MET A 312 -8.19 -3.07 30.59
C MET A 312 -8.68 -3.61 29.24
N LEU A 313 -9.65 -2.94 28.59
CA LEU A 313 -10.15 -3.42 27.32
C LEU A 313 -9.11 -3.27 26.19
N LEU A 314 -8.32 -2.20 26.23
CA LEU A 314 -7.24 -1.96 25.26
C LEU A 314 -6.16 -3.06 25.32
N GLU A 315 -5.75 -3.46 26.53
CA GLU A 315 -4.79 -4.55 26.73
C GLU A 315 -5.30 -5.89 26.18
N ILE A 316 -6.57 -6.21 26.42
CA ILE A 316 -7.21 -7.44 25.92
C ILE A 316 -7.26 -7.42 24.38
N GLY A 317 -7.66 -6.30 23.79
CA GLY A 317 -7.70 -6.14 22.33
C GLY A 317 -6.33 -6.25 21.68
N LEU A 318 -5.30 -5.68 22.31
CA LEU A 318 -3.91 -5.80 21.86
C LEU A 318 -3.45 -7.26 21.86
N ASP A 319 -3.68 -8.00 22.95
CA ASP A 319 -3.27 -9.40 23.06
C ASP A 319 -3.97 -10.27 22.00
N LYS A 320 -5.28 -10.08 21.81
CA LYS A 320 -6.08 -10.77 20.79
C LYS A 320 -5.57 -10.49 19.38
N LEU A 321 -5.47 -9.21 19.01
CA LEU A 321 -5.09 -8.82 17.65
C LEU A 321 -3.65 -9.22 17.32
N LYS A 322 -2.70 -9.08 18.26
CA LYS A 322 -1.33 -9.59 18.05
C LYS A 322 -1.33 -11.09 17.78
N LYS A 323 -2.07 -11.89 18.54
CA LYS A 323 -2.18 -13.34 18.34
C LYS A 323 -2.80 -13.68 16.99
N ASP A 324 -3.79 -12.92 16.53
CA ASP A 324 -4.40 -13.12 15.22
C ASP A 324 -3.40 -12.85 14.08
N TYR A 325 -2.66 -11.74 14.12
CA TYR A 325 -1.62 -11.46 13.13
C TYR A 325 -0.49 -12.50 13.17
N ILE A 326 -0.03 -12.89 14.37
CA ILE A 326 0.97 -13.96 14.53
C ILE A 326 0.46 -15.25 13.89
N SER A 327 -0.78 -15.66 14.20
CA SER A 327 -1.40 -16.87 13.67
C SER A 327 -1.49 -16.83 12.16
N PHE A 328 -1.86 -15.69 11.58
CA PHE A 328 -1.88 -15.52 10.12
C PHE A 328 -0.48 -15.62 9.51
N PHE A 329 0.48 -14.79 9.94
CA PHE A 329 1.79 -14.70 9.29
C PHE A 329 2.61 -15.98 9.46
N ILE A 330 2.52 -16.64 10.62
CA ILE A 330 3.19 -17.91 10.88
C ILE A 330 2.44 -19.06 10.19
N GLY A 331 1.10 -19.11 10.31
CA GLY A 331 0.27 -20.16 9.72
C GLY A 331 0.32 -20.20 8.20
N GLN A 332 0.54 -19.04 7.56
CA GLN A 332 0.75 -18.92 6.13
C GLN A 332 2.23 -19.04 5.71
N GLU A 333 3.13 -19.33 6.65
CA GLU A 333 4.59 -19.45 6.41
C GLU A 333 5.20 -18.18 5.79
N LEU A 334 4.64 -17.01 6.08
CA LEU A 334 5.07 -15.71 5.55
C LEU A 334 6.11 -15.02 6.45
N ALA A 335 6.11 -15.35 7.74
CA ALA A 335 7.09 -14.86 8.71
C ALA A 335 7.28 -15.85 9.87
N SER A 336 8.41 -15.72 10.58
CA SER A 336 8.65 -16.38 11.85
C SER A 336 8.31 -15.44 13.01
N LEU A 337 8.18 -15.96 14.23
CA LEU A 337 8.00 -15.14 15.42
C LEU A 337 9.16 -14.12 15.60
N ASN A 338 10.38 -14.52 15.26
CA ASN A 338 11.56 -13.65 15.30
C ASN A 338 11.45 -12.48 14.30
N HIS A 339 10.86 -12.70 13.11
CA HIS A 339 10.59 -11.61 12.18
C HIS A 339 9.60 -10.59 12.76
N LEU A 340 8.62 -11.06 13.54
CA LEU A 340 7.53 -10.27 14.09
C LEU A 340 7.84 -9.62 15.45
N GLU A 341 8.94 -10.00 16.11
CA GLU A 341 9.30 -9.57 17.48
C GLU A 341 9.13 -8.05 17.70
N TYR A 342 9.63 -7.24 16.77
CA TYR A 342 9.48 -5.78 16.83
C TYR A 342 8.02 -5.36 17.02
N PHE A 343 7.09 -5.94 16.27
CA PHE A 343 5.69 -5.54 16.29
C PHE A 343 4.92 -6.04 17.51
N ILE A 344 5.38 -7.13 18.13
CA ILE A 344 4.69 -7.79 19.25
C ILE A 344 5.31 -7.46 20.62
N ALA A 345 6.43 -6.75 20.64
CA ALA A 345 7.20 -6.45 21.84
C ALA A 345 6.33 -5.82 22.97
N PRO A 346 6.32 -6.41 24.18
CA PRO A 346 5.54 -5.89 25.30
C PRO A 346 6.24 -4.76 26.07
N SER A 347 7.53 -4.52 25.79
CA SER A 347 8.38 -3.58 26.55
C SER A 347 8.15 -2.11 26.22
N VAL A 348 7.47 -1.81 25.11
CA VAL A 348 7.15 -0.45 24.69
C VAL A 348 5.82 0.01 25.26
N ASP A 349 5.59 1.32 25.30
CA ASP A 349 4.35 1.88 25.82
C ASP A 349 3.13 1.42 25.00
N ILE A 350 1.95 1.47 25.62
CA ILE A 350 0.72 0.92 25.03
C ILE A 350 0.32 1.63 23.73
N GLN A 351 0.66 2.91 23.55
CA GLN A 351 0.34 3.66 22.33
C GLN A 351 1.23 3.17 21.18
N GLU A 352 2.53 2.98 21.44
CA GLU A 352 3.45 2.39 20.46
C GLU A 352 3.06 0.94 20.13
N GLN A 353 2.58 0.16 21.10
CA GLN A 353 2.07 -1.20 20.83
C GLN A 353 0.87 -1.16 19.86
N VAL A 354 -0.08 -0.26 20.07
CA VAL A 354 -1.22 -0.04 19.16
C VAL A 354 -0.75 0.37 17.77
N TYR A 355 0.19 1.30 17.69
CA TYR A 355 0.75 1.78 16.42
C TYR A 355 1.46 0.65 15.64
N ARG A 356 2.15 -0.25 16.33
CA ARG A 356 2.77 -1.43 15.71
C ARG A 356 1.76 -2.45 15.22
N VAL A 357 0.63 -2.62 15.90
CA VAL A 357 -0.48 -3.45 15.43
C VAL A 357 -1.12 -2.84 14.18
N GLN A 358 -1.26 -1.51 14.08
CA GLN A 358 -1.67 -0.85 12.83
C GLN A 358 -0.73 -1.19 11.67
N LYS A 359 0.60 -1.16 11.90
CA LYS A 359 1.59 -1.56 10.89
C LYS A 359 1.40 -3.01 10.45
N LEU A 360 1.16 -3.95 11.36
CA LEU A 360 0.86 -5.35 11.00
C LEU A 360 -0.41 -5.48 10.16
N HIS A 361 -1.44 -4.71 10.49
CA HIS A 361 -2.66 -4.67 9.70
C HIS A 361 -2.42 -4.17 8.28
N HIS A 362 -1.67 -3.08 8.13
CA HIS A 362 -1.38 -2.53 6.81
C HIS A 362 -0.50 -3.48 5.96
N ILE A 363 0.45 -4.18 6.58
CA ILE A 363 1.19 -5.27 5.91
C ILE A 363 0.21 -6.34 5.39
N LEU A 364 -0.79 -6.70 6.20
CA LEU A 364 -1.80 -7.67 5.81
C LEU A 364 -2.66 -7.17 4.64
N GLU A 365 -3.10 -5.91 4.67
CA GLU A 365 -3.84 -5.29 3.56
C GLU A 365 -3.04 -5.31 2.27
N ILE A 366 -1.75 -4.94 2.32
CA ILE A 366 -0.83 -5.02 1.16
C ILE A 366 -0.81 -6.43 0.57
N LEU A 367 -0.66 -7.46 1.41
CA LEU A 367 -0.62 -8.84 0.95
C LEU A 367 -1.94 -9.25 0.29
N VAL A 368 -3.07 -8.91 0.91
CA VAL A 368 -4.40 -9.25 0.39
C VAL A 368 -4.68 -8.58 -0.93
N SER A 369 -4.33 -7.30 -1.08
CA SER A 369 -4.49 -6.57 -2.35
C SER A 369 -3.64 -7.20 -3.47
N CYS A 370 -2.50 -7.82 -3.13
CA CYS A 370 -1.65 -8.50 -4.11
C CYS A 370 -2.07 -9.95 -4.43
N MET A 371 -2.80 -10.64 -3.54
CA MET A 371 -3.15 -12.05 -3.73
C MET A 371 -3.79 -12.36 -5.10
N PRO A 372 -4.71 -11.57 -5.67
CA PRO A 372 -5.27 -11.85 -7.01
C PRO A 372 -4.21 -12.01 -8.10
N PHE A 373 -3.05 -11.38 -7.95
CA PHE A 373 -1.98 -11.33 -8.96
C PHE A 373 -0.85 -12.33 -8.70
N ILE A 374 -0.57 -12.64 -7.43
CA ILE A 374 0.61 -13.45 -7.05
C ILE A 374 0.30 -14.62 -6.10
N LYS A 375 -0.97 -14.95 -5.83
CA LYS A 375 -1.34 -15.99 -4.84
C LYS A 375 -0.75 -17.38 -5.09
N SER A 376 -0.57 -17.78 -6.35
CA SER A 376 0.03 -19.08 -6.68
C SER A 376 1.56 -19.12 -6.45
N GLN A 377 2.17 -18.00 -6.10
CA GLN A 377 3.61 -17.83 -5.94
C GLN A 377 3.93 -17.50 -4.47
N HIS A 378 3.98 -18.52 -3.61
CA HIS A 378 4.24 -18.34 -2.17
C HIS A 378 5.55 -17.57 -1.91
N GLU A 379 6.60 -17.83 -2.68
CA GLU A 379 7.88 -17.12 -2.61
C GLU A 379 7.73 -15.59 -2.78
N LEU A 380 6.80 -15.15 -3.63
CA LEU A 380 6.53 -13.72 -3.85
C LEU A 380 5.78 -13.11 -2.68
N LEU A 381 4.80 -13.82 -2.10
CA LEU A 381 4.10 -13.38 -0.89
C LEU A 381 5.04 -13.30 0.31
N PHE A 382 5.92 -14.30 0.47
CA PHE A 382 6.97 -14.28 1.49
C PHE A 382 7.91 -13.09 1.30
N SER A 383 8.44 -12.89 0.09
CA SER A 383 9.34 -11.79 -0.23
C SER A 383 8.69 -10.42 0.03
N LEU A 384 7.44 -10.24 -0.39
CA LEU A 384 6.67 -9.03 -0.12
C LEU A 384 6.51 -8.79 1.38
N THR A 385 6.15 -9.82 2.15
CA THR A 385 6.05 -9.75 3.61
C THR A 385 7.37 -9.28 4.24
N GLN A 386 8.50 -9.83 3.80
CA GLN A 386 9.82 -9.44 4.32
C GLN A 386 10.20 -8.00 3.96
N ILE A 387 9.88 -7.53 2.75
CA ILE A 387 10.11 -6.14 2.34
C ILE A 387 9.29 -5.19 3.24
N CYS A 388 8.01 -5.48 3.44
CA CYS A 388 7.14 -4.64 4.28
C CYS A 388 7.57 -4.65 5.76
N ILE A 389 7.91 -5.83 6.31
CA ILE A 389 8.45 -5.95 7.67
C ILE A 389 9.73 -5.11 7.84
N LYS A 390 10.66 -5.19 6.88
CA LYS A 390 11.91 -4.43 6.92
C LYS A 390 11.64 -2.92 6.89
N TYR A 391 10.74 -2.47 6.04
CA TYR A 391 10.37 -1.06 5.94
C TYR A 391 9.75 -0.55 7.23
N TYR A 392 8.72 -1.21 7.76
CA TYR A 392 7.97 -0.73 8.92
C TYR A 392 8.70 -0.85 10.26
N LYS A 393 9.80 -1.63 10.33
CA LYS A 393 10.73 -1.59 11.45
C LYS A 393 11.51 -0.27 11.54
N GLN A 394 11.70 0.42 10.42
CA GLN A 394 12.60 1.58 10.31
C GLN A 394 11.86 2.88 9.97
N ASN A 395 10.63 2.78 9.48
CA ASN A 395 9.85 3.91 8.98
C ASN A 395 8.51 4.00 9.71
N PRO A 396 7.89 5.18 9.79
CA PRO A 396 6.51 5.32 10.23
C PRO A 396 5.55 4.60 9.26
N LEU A 397 4.30 4.45 9.67
CA LEU A 397 3.21 4.08 8.78
C LEU A 397 3.06 5.17 7.70
N ASP A 398 3.23 4.79 6.44
CA ASP A 398 3.16 5.68 5.28
C ASP A 398 2.46 4.96 4.13
N GLU A 399 1.19 5.29 3.94
CA GLU A 399 0.35 4.73 2.87
C GLU A 399 0.69 5.28 1.49
N GLN A 400 1.52 6.32 1.40
CA GLN A 400 2.02 6.86 0.14
C GLN A 400 3.25 6.10 -0.36
N HIS A 401 3.87 5.28 0.49
CA HIS A 401 5.02 4.47 0.12
C HIS A 401 4.64 3.44 -0.96
N ILE A 402 5.50 3.32 -1.97
CA ILE A 402 5.35 2.34 -3.06
C ILE A 402 6.32 1.19 -2.81
N PHE A 403 5.78 0.04 -2.41
CA PHE A 403 6.56 -1.18 -2.27
C PHE A 403 6.90 -1.75 -3.64
N GLN A 404 8.17 -2.08 -3.86
CA GLN A 404 8.66 -2.66 -5.11
C GLN A 404 9.03 -4.12 -4.89
N LEU A 405 8.29 -5.02 -5.52
CA LEU A 405 8.54 -6.46 -5.49
C LEU A 405 9.11 -6.92 -6.84
N PRO A 406 10.39 -7.31 -6.93
CA PRO A 406 10.94 -7.90 -8.14
C PRO A 406 10.23 -9.22 -8.45
N VAL A 407 9.77 -9.39 -9.69
CA VAL A 407 9.07 -10.59 -10.15
C VAL A 407 9.69 -11.11 -11.44
N ARG A 408 9.68 -12.43 -11.63
CA ARG A 408 10.06 -13.02 -12.92
C ARG A 408 8.89 -12.86 -13.90
N PRO A 409 9.10 -12.37 -15.14
CA PRO A 409 8.01 -12.25 -16.11
C PRO A 409 7.25 -13.55 -16.37
N THR A 410 7.92 -14.71 -16.25
CA THR A 410 7.28 -16.02 -16.37
C THR A 410 6.19 -16.27 -15.33
N ALA A 411 6.35 -15.75 -14.11
CA ALA A 411 5.39 -15.90 -13.01
C ALA A 411 4.15 -14.99 -13.17
N VAL A 412 4.30 -13.88 -13.89
CA VAL A 412 3.25 -12.87 -14.10
C VAL A 412 2.79 -12.75 -15.55
N LYS A 413 3.15 -13.73 -16.40
CA LYS A 413 2.93 -13.66 -17.86
C LYS A 413 1.47 -13.38 -18.24
N ASN A 414 0.53 -13.99 -17.51
CA ASN A 414 -0.91 -13.88 -17.76
C ASN A 414 -1.45 -12.48 -17.47
N LEU A 415 -0.70 -11.64 -16.73
CA LEU A 415 -1.12 -10.29 -16.36
C LEU A 415 -0.78 -9.25 -17.44
N TYR A 416 0.05 -9.60 -18.43
CA TYR A 416 0.58 -8.60 -19.36
C TYR A 416 0.68 -9.07 -20.83
N GLN A 417 0.78 -10.36 -21.12
CA GLN A 417 1.03 -10.84 -22.50
C GLN A 417 -0.15 -10.61 -23.44
N SER A 418 -1.39 -10.61 -22.94
CA SER A 418 -2.61 -10.31 -23.70
C SER A 418 -3.14 -8.90 -23.48
N GLU A 419 -2.52 -8.14 -22.58
CA GLU A 419 -3.02 -6.84 -22.14
C GLU A 419 -2.33 -5.69 -22.88
N LYS A 420 -3.03 -4.56 -22.99
CA LYS A 420 -2.43 -3.33 -23.50
C LYS A 420 -1.79 -2.58 -22.35
N PRO A 421 -0.49 -2.21 -22.45
CA PRO A 421 0.14 -1.43 -21.40
C PRO A 421 -0.49 -0.04 -21.32
N GLN A 422 -0.62 0.48 -20.11
CA GLN A 422 -1.00 1.88 -19.90
C GLN A 422 0.08 2.83 -20.39
N LYS A 423 1.35 2.44 -20.22
CA LYS A 423 2.50 3.19 -20.72
C LYS A 423 3.46 2.26 -21.40
N TRP A 424 3.87 2.60 -22.62
CA TRP A 424 4.93 1.89 -23.33
C TRP A 424 5.99 2.90 -23.75
N ARG A 425 7.26 2.58 -23.53
CA ARG A 425 8.38 3.49 -23.73
C ARG A 425 9.57 2.77 -24.35
N VAL A 426 10.19 3.41 -25.32
CA VAL A 426 11.51 3.03 -25.84
C VAL A 426 12.51 4.15 -25.60
N GLU A 427 13.66 3.80 -25.06
CA GLU A 427 14.82 4.65 -24.87
C GLU A 427 15.92 4.21 -25.83
N ILE A 428 16.43 5.13 -26.65
CA ILE A 428 17.54 4.91 -27.58
C ILE A 428 18.73 5.71 -27.07
N TYR A 429 19.87 5.07 -26.91
CA TYR A 429 21.08 5.70 -26.39
C TYR A 429 22.34 5.08 -27.01
N SER A 430 23.50 5.72 -26.79
CA SER A 430 24.80 5.20 -27.21
C SER A 430 25.87 5.53 -26.19
N GLY A 431 26.59 4.51 -25.70
CA GLY A 431 27.66 4.63 -24.72
C GLY A 431 27.21 5.28 -23.40
N GLN A 432 27.22 6.61 -23.34
CA GLN A 432 26.80 7.40 -22.17
C GLN A 432 25.28 7.38 -22.02
N LYS A 433 24.78 6.77 -20.94
CA LYS A 433 23.33 6.69 -20.61
C LYS A 433 22.60 8.04 -20.52
N LYS A 434 23.32 9.16 -20.41
CA LYS A 434 22.74 10.51 -20.36
C LYS A 434 22.22 10.97 -21.73
N ILE A 435 22.87 10.55 -22.81
CA ILE A 435 22.49 10.95 -24.16
C ILE A 435 21.48 9.96 -24.70
N LYS A 436 20.22 10.36 -24.71
CA LYS A 436 19.12 9.50 -25.10
C LYS A 436 18.00 10.22 -25.83
N THR A 437 17.36 9.47 -26.71
CA THR A 437 16.07 9.81 -27.29
C THR A 437 15.04 8.85 -26.72
N VAL A 438 13.96 9.39 -26.14
CA VAL A 438 12.89 8.58 -25.55
C VAL A 438 11.61 8.85 -26.32
N TRP A 439 10.91 7.80 -26.69
CA TRP A 439 9.53 7.89 -27.16
C TRP A 439 8.65 7.08 -26.22
N GLN A 440 7.51 7.63 -25.83
CA GLN A 440 6.54 6.95 -24.99
C GLN A 440 5.12 7.21 -25.48
N LEU A 441 4.30 6.18 -25.32
CA LEU A 441 2.86 6.17 -25.52
C LEU A 441 2.19 5.94 -24.16
N SER A 442 1.12 6.66 -23.88
CA SER A 442 0.36 6.54 -22.63
C SER A 442 -1.14 6.71 -22.89
N ASP A 443 -1.97 6.03 -22.09
CA ASP A 443 -3.44 6.17 -22.15
C ASP A 443 -3.99 7.32 -21.29
N SER A 444 -3.10 8.00 -20.56
CA SER A 444 -3.37 9.14 -19.69
C SER A 444 -2.25 10.19 -19.85
N SER A 445 -2.56 11.45 -19.54
CA SER A 445 -1.57 12.53 -19.67
C SER A 445 -0.35 12.24 -18.79
N PRO A 446 0.86 12.14 -19.38
CA PRO A 446 2.07 11.94 -18.60
C PRO A 446 2.61 13.25 -17.99
N ILE A 447 1.99 14.40 -18.28
CA ILE A 447 2.44 15.73 -17.88
C ILE A 447 1.32 16.45 -17.11
N ASP A 448 1.48 16.58 -15.80
CA ASP A 448 0.44 17.12 -14.91
C ASP A 448 0.09 18.58 -15.18
N HIS A 449 1.05 19.38 -15.65
CA HIS A 449 0.87 20.82 -15.84
C HIS A 449 0.30 21.20 -17.21
N LEU A 450 0.15 20.24 -18.14
CA LEU A 450 -0.51 20.49 -19.41
C LEU A 450 -2.01 20.26 -19.27
N ASN A 451 -2.78 21.31 -19.53
CA ASN A 451 -4.21 21.18 -19.68
C ASN A 451 -4.53 20.88 -21.14
N PHE A 452 -4.67 19.61 -21.48
CA PHE A 452 -5.26 19.23 -22.75
C PHE A 452 -6.73 19.61 -22.68
N HIS A 453 -7.14 20.66 -23.40
CA HIS A 453 -8.55 21.03 -23.50
C HIS A 453 -9.36 19.77 -23.82
N LYS A 454 -10.16 19.31 -22.84
CA LYS A 454 -11.22 18.35 -23.13
C LYS A 454 -12.12 19.07 -24.15
N PRO A 455 -12.35 18.51 -25.35
CA PRO A 455 -13.45 19.03 -26.15
C PRO A 455 -14.70 18.91 -25.28
N ASP A 456 -15.51 19.97 -25.25
CA ASP A 456 -16.79 19.99 -24.56
C ASP A 456 -17.63 18.79 -25.05
N PHE A 457 -17.62 17.70 -24.30
CA PHE A 457 -18.62 16.64 -24.45
C PHE A 457 -19.91 17.16 -23.79
N SER A 458 -20.48 18.19 -24.41
CA SER A 458 -21.86 18.58 -24.16
C SER A 458 -22.74 17.51 -24.81
N GLU A 459 -23.51 16.82 -23.96
CA GLU A 459 -24.73 16.06 -24.25
C GLU A 459 -24.82 15.42 -25.65
N LEU A 460 -24.70 14.10 -25.73
CA LEU A 460 -25.59 13.28 -26.57
C LEU A 460 -25.40 11.78 -26.26
N THR A 461 -26.45 11.23 -25.65
CA THR A 461 -26.93 9.84 -25.74
C THR A 461 -26.11 8.70 -25.12
N LEU A 462 -26.69 8.15 -24.05
CA LEU A 462 -26.73 6.72 -23.73
C LEU A 462 -26.86 5.87 -25.01
N ASN A 463 -25.73 5.40 -25.54
CA ASN A 463 -25.63 4.19 -26.36
C ASN A 463 -24.16 3.75 -26.33
N GLY A 464 -23.93 2.53 -25.86
CA GLY A 464 -22.60 1.94 -25.66
C GLY A 464 -21.86 1.64 -26.96
N SER A 465 -21.42 2.66 -27.69
CA SER A 465 -20.43 2.55 -28.76
C SER A 465 -19.07 3.06 -28.26
N LEU A 466 -18.08 2.16 -28.21
CA LEU A 466 -16.63 2.42 -28.08
C LEU A 466 -16.27 3.90 -27.86
N GLU A 467 -16.09 4.32 -26.61
CA GLU A 467 -15.44 5.59 -26.30
C GLU A 467 -14.11 5.66 -27.07
N GLU A 468 -13.98 6.62 -27.99
CA GLU A 468 -12.77 6.81 -28.77
C GLU A 468 -11.63 7.22 -27.84
N ARG A 469 -10.77 6.25 -27.48
CA ARG A 469 -9.69 6.45 -26.51
C ARG A 469 -8.60 7.34 -27.08
N ILE A 470 -8.39 8.50 -26.45
CA ILE A 470 -7.29 9.42 -26.77
C ILE A 470 -5.98 8.83 -26.23
N PHE A 471 -4.91 8.86 -27.03
CA PHE A 471 -3.57 8.49 -26.60
C PHE A 471 -2.67 9.71 -26.47
N PHE A 472 -1.75 9.64 -25.51
CA PHE A 472 -0.72 10.65 -25.30
C PHE A 472 0.60 10.10 -25.78
N THR A 473 1.24 10.80 -26.71
CA THR A 473 2.61 10.53 -27.11
C THR A 473 3.53 11.59 -26.53
N ASN A 474 4.62 11.17 -25.90
CA ASN A 474 5.67 12.08 -25.46
C ASN A 474 7.02 11.69 -26.08
N MET A 475 7.79 12.71 -26.46
CA MET A 475 9.12 12.54 -27.03
C MET A 475 10.11 13.35 -26.20
N VAL A 476 11.18 12.71 -25.75
CA VAL A 476 12.34 13.36 -25.14
C VAL A 476 13.48 13.28 -26.14
N THR A 477 14.02 14.44 -26.52
CA THR A 477 15.25 14.52 -27.30
C THR A 477 16.29 15.29 -26.51
N CYS A 478 17.57 15.04 -26.80
CA CYS A 478 18.63 15.81 -26.17
C CYS A 478 19.69 16.27 -27.17
N SER A 479 20.45 17.28 -26.79
CA SER A 479 21.60 17.77 -27.55
C SER A 479 22.77 17.98 -26.60
N GLN A 480 23.91 17.41 -26.93
CA GLN A 480 25.13 17.58 -26.14
C GLN A 480 25.90 18.79 -26.66
N VAL A 481 26.30 19.67 -25.76
CA VAL A 481 27.11 20.85 -26.04
C VAL A 481 28.38 20.75 -25.21
N HIS A 482 29.53 20.76 -25.87
CA HIS A 482 30.83 20.80 -25.20
C HIS A 482 31.25 22.24 -24.95
N PHE A 483 31.77 22.50 -23.75
CA PHE A 483 32.49 23.73 -23.47
C PHE A 483 33.94 23.50 -23.90
N LYS A 484 34.24 23.89 -25.14
CA LYS A 484 35.60 23.80 -25.70
C LYS A 484 36.35 25.10 -25.49
#